data_AF-A0A1C6LSH7-F1
#
_entry.id   AF-A0A1C6LSH7-F1
#
_cell.length_a   1.000
_cell.length_b   1.000
_cell.length_c   1.000
_cell.angle_alpha   90.00
_cell.angle_beta   90.00
_cell.angle_gamma   90.00
#
_symmetry.space_group_name_H-M   'P 1'
#
loop_
_entity.id
_entity.type
_entity.pdbx_description
1 polymer ?
#
loop_
_entity_poly.entity_id
_entity_poly.type
_entity_poly.pdbx_seq_one_letter_code
_entity_poly.pdbx_strand_id
1 'polypeptide(L)'
;MLKKTPLHDLHAELGASFTDFAGWSMPLRYTSELAEHHAVRTAVRAELARQQNTLEMIASENFAPVAVMEAQGSVLTNKYAEGYPGRRYYGGCEHVDVIERLALTRIKALWRTVCTTSASRSTATPYRSTPARRW
;
A
#
# COMPACT_ATOMS: atom_id res chain seq x y z
N MET A 1 -8.21 22.35 31.90
CA MET A 1 -7.83 20.92 31.98
C MET A 1 -8.40 20.23 30.75
N LEU A 2 -7.63 19.42 30.02
CA LEU A 2 -8.13 18.72 28.82
C LEU A 2 -9.13 17.63 29.20
N LYS A 3 -10.15 17.42 28.36
CA LYS A 3 -11.10 16.32 28.54
C LYS A 3 -10.41 14.99 28.22
N LYS A 4 -10.71 13.95 29.01
CA LYS A 4 -10.19 12.59 28.84
C LYS A 4 -11.23 11.69 28.18
N THR A 5 -10.80 10.79 27.30
CA THR A 5 -11.67 9.78 26.72
C THR A 5 -11.94 8.64 27.72
N PRO A 6 -13.00 7.83 27.50
CA PRO A 6 -13.27 6.66 28.33
C PRO A 6 -12.13 5.64 28.38
N LEU A 7 -11.25 5.62 27.37
CA LEU A 7 -10.11 4.72 27.27
C LEU A 7 -8.77 5.40 27.63
N HIS A 8 -8.81 6.62 28.15
CA HIS A 8 -7.59 7.41 28.41
C HIS A 8 -6.56 6.66 29.26
N ASP A 9 -7.00 6.03 30.35
CA ASP A 9 -6.10 5.36 31.28
C ASP A 9 -5.49 4.09 30.67
N LEU A 10 -6.26 3.36 29.86
CA LEU A 10 -5.74 2.23 29.06
C LEU A 10 -4.68 2.69 28.06
N HIS A 11 -4.92 3.79 27.34
CA HIS A 11 -3.92 4.34 26.43
C HIS A 11 -2.64 4.76 27.17
N ALA A 12 -2.78 5.34 28.36
CA ALA A 12 -1.63 5.70 29.19
C ALA A 12 -0.84 4.47 29.67
N GLU A 13 -1.52 3.40 30.07
CA GLU A 13 -0.89 2.12 30.45
C GLU A 13 -0.13 1.48 29.29
N LEU A 14 -0.67 1.58 28.06
CA LEU A 14 0.01 1.13 26.83
C LEU A 14 1.15 2.07 26.38
N GLY A 15 1.46 3.10 27.17
CA GLY A 15 2.53 4.04 26.89
C GLY A 15 2.22 4.98 25.73
N ALA A 16 0.97 5.42 25.58
CA ALA A 16 0.62 6.41 24.57
C ALA A 16 1.19 7.80 24.90
N SER A 17 1.73 8.49 23.90
CA SER A 17 1.96 9.94 23.97
C SER A 17 0.66 10.67 23.63
N PHE A 18 0.36 11.77 24.33
CA PHE A 18 -0.88 12.52 24.15
C PHE A 18 -0.67 13.90 23.51
N THR A 19 -1.64 14.35 22.73
CA THR A 19 -1.75 15.74 22.24
C THR A 19 -3.09 16.36 22.62
N ASP A 20 -3.12 17.69 22.66
CA ASP A 20 -4.39 18.42 22.61
C ASP A 20 -4.94 18.37 21.18
N PHE A 21 -6.18 17.90 21.05
CA PHE A 21 -6.97 18.04 19.83
C PHE A 21 -8.40 18.43 20.20
N ALA A 22 -8.83 19.62 19.78
CA ALA A 22 -10.16 20.15 20.06
C ALA A 22 -10.56 20.13 21.55
N GLY A 23 -9.60 20.35 22.46
CA GLY A 23 -9.82 20.37 23.91
C GLY A 23 -9.86 18.98 24.57
N TRP A 24 -9.52 17.93 23.82
CA TRP A 24 -9.39 16.56 24.30
C TRP A 24 -7.93 16.11 24.31
N SER A 25 -7.59 15.28 25.30
CA SER A 25 -6.31 14.58 25.35
C SER A 25 -6.40 13.32 24.49
N MET A 26 -5.85 13.36 23.28
CA MET A 26 -5.89 12.28 22.31
C MET A 26 -4.57 11.50 22.26
N PRO A 27 -4.59 10.16 22.25
CA PRO A 27 -3.40 9.36 22.03
C PRO A 27 -2.92 9.52 20.58
N LEU A 28 -1.61 9.65 20.40
CA LEU A 28 -0.97 9.82 19.08
C LEU A 28 -0.11 8.63 18.69
N ARG A 29 0.73 8.17 19.61
CA ARG A 29 1.77 7.17 19.36
C ARG A 29 1.92 6.30 20.58
N TYR A 30 2.24 5.02 20.39
CA TYR A 30 2.51 4.08 21.46
C TYR A 30 4.00 3.74 21.52
N THR A 31 4.50 3.45 22.72
CA THR A 31 5.90 3.01 22.88
C THR A 31 6.19 1.67 22.20
N SER A 32 5.18 0.80 22.02
CA SER A 32 5.35 -0.49 21.35
C SER A 32 5.72 -0.36 19.87
N GLU A 33 5.38 0.76 19.22
CA GLU A 33 5.60 0.99 17.78
C GLU A 33 7.05 0.75 17.36
N LEU A 34 8.01 1.21 18.17
CA LEU A 34 9.43 1.04 17.88
C LEU A 34 9.87 -0.42 18.02
N ALA A 35 9.47 -1.08 19.11
CA ALA A 35 9.81 -2.47 19.36
C ALA A 35 9.25 -3.39 18.27
N GLU A 36 7.99 -3.19 17.90
CA GLU A 36 7.32 -3.91 16.82
C GLU A 36 8.00 -3.67 15.47
N HIS A 37 8.29 -2.40 15.13
CA HIS A 37 9.00 -2.06 13.90
C HIS A 37 10.40 -2.69 13.84
N HIS A 38 11.15 -2.72 14.94
CA HIS A 38 12.45 -3.41 15.00
C HIS A 38 12.32 -4.92 14.82
N ALA A 39 11.31 -5.55 15.42
CA ALA A 39 11.05 -6.97 15.28
C ALA A 39 10.77 -7.34 13.82
N VAL A 40 9.84 -6.61 13.17
CA VAL A 40 9.51 -6.83 11.75
C VAL A 40 10.71 -6.57 10.85
N ARG A 41 11.46 -5.47 11.07
CA ARG A 41 12.65 -5.15 10.28
C ARG A 41 13.72 -6.23 10.38
N THR A 42 13.89 -6.83 11.55
CA THR A 42 14.84 -7.93 11.77
C THR A 42 14.41 -9.17 10.98
N ALA A 43 13.14 -9.54 11.05
CA ALA A 43 12.60 -10.67 10.28
C ALA A 43 12.70 -10.46 8.77
N VAL A 44 12.41 -9.25 8.27
CA VAL A 44 12.54 -8.90 6.84
C VAL A 44 13.99 -9.05 6.36
N ARG A 45 14.97 -8.67 7.18
CA ARG A 45 16.39 -8.86 6.84
C ARG A 45 16.79 -10.33 6.81
N ALA A 46 16.27 -11.14 7.73
CA ALA A 46 16.49 -12.58 7.72
C ALA A 46 15.91 -13.23 6.46
N GLU A 47 14.71 -12.82 6.04
CA GLU A 47 14.09 -13.31 4.80
C GLU A 47 14.86 -12.87 3.55
N LEU A 48 15.35 -11.62 3.49
CA LEU A 48 16.22 -11.18 2.42
C LEU A 48 17.48 -12.07 2.32
N ALA A 49 18.11 -12.36 3.45
CA ALA A 49 19.27 -13.25 3.48
C ALA A 49 18.90 -14.68 3.02
N ARG A 50 17.71 -15.19 3.38
CA ARG A 50 17.23 -16.48 2.89
C ARG A 50 17.10 -16.47 1.37
N GLN A 51 16.43 -15.46 0.81
CA GLN A 51 16.21 -15.33 -0.64
C GLN A 51 17.52 -15.20 -1.42
N GLN A 52 18.51 -14.48 -0.89
CA GLN A 52 19.81 -14.32 -1.54
C GLN A 52 20.68 -15.59 -1.52
N ASN A 53 20.50 -16.44 -0.51
CA ASN A 53 21.31 -17.64 -0.32
C ASN A 53 20.59 -18.95 -0.70
N THR A 54 19.37 -18.87 -1.22
CA THR A 54 18.58 -20.03 -1.63
C THR A 54 18.31 -19.96 -3.12
N LEU A 55 18.47 -21.09 -3.81
CA LEU A 55 17.98 -21.21 -5.18
C LEU A 55 16.46 -21.42 -5.16
N GLU A 56 15.72 -20.37 -5.52
CA GLU A 56 14.26 -20.44 -5.58
C GLU A 56 13.80 -21.09 -6.90
N MET A 57 13.09 -22.22 -6.80
CA MET A 57 12.67 -23.03 -7.95
C MET A 57 11.14 -23.07 -8.13
N ILE A 58 10.41 -22.25 -7.37
CA ILE A 58 8.96 -22.14 -7.48
C ILE A 58 8.64 -21.29 -8.71
N ALA A 59 8.06 -21.91 -9.74
CA ALA A 59 7.85 -21.28 -11.06
C ALA A 59 6.94 -20.03 -11.04
N SER A 60 6.10 -19.87 -10.02
CA SER A 60 5.21 -18.71 -9.88
C SER A 60 5.82 -17.55 -9.09
N GLU A 61 6.96 -17.77 -8.43
CA GLU A 61 7.64 -16.74 -7.66
C GLU A 61 8.68 -16.02 -8.51
N ASN A 62 8.91 -14.74 -8.20
CA ASN A 62 9.88 -13.92 -8.91
C ASN A 62 10.36 -12.77 -8.04
N PHE A 63 11.54 -12.24 -8.33
CA PHE A 63 12.11 -11.10 -7.64
C PHE A 63 11.68 -9.79 -8.34
N ALA A 64 10.93 -8.97 -7.63
CA ALA A 64 10.52 -7.67 -8.13
C ALA A 64 11.73 -6.70 -8.21
N PRO A 65 11.83 -5.86 -9.27
CA PRO A 65 12.84 -4.82 -9.32
C PRO A 65 12.72 -3.82 -8.16
N VAL A 66 13.84 -3.27 -7.69
CA VAL A 66 13.88 -2.28 -6.60
C VAL A 66 12.96 -1.09 -6.86
N ALA A 67 12.95 -0.57 -8.11
CA ALA A 67 12.09 0.54 -8.49
C ALA A 67 10.58 0.25 -8.31
N VAL A 68 10.15 -1.01 -8.45
CA VAL A 68 8.76 -1.40 -8.20
C VAL A 68 8.46 -1.36 -6.70
N MET A 69 9.38 -1.89 -5.87
CA MET A 69 9.23 -1.88 -4.41
C MET A 69 9.22 -0.45 -3.84
N GLU A 70 10.09 0.43 -4.35
CA GLU A 70 10.12 1.85 -3.96
C GLU A 70 8.81 2.57 -4.30
N ALA A 71 8.24 2.31 -5.49
CA ALA A 71 6.97 2.89 -5.88
C ALA A 71 5.81 2.42 -4.99
N GLN A 72 5.80 1.13 -4.63
CA GLN A 72 4.78 0.55 -3.73
C GLN A 72 4.87 1.11 -2.31
N GLY A 73 6.07 1.36 -1.79
CA GLY A 73 6.31 1.94 -0.47
C GLY A 73 6.22 3.47 -0.40
N SER A 74 5.78 4.12 -1.48
CA SER A 74 5.76 5.59 -1.57
C SER A 74 4.52 6.22 -0.94
N VAL A 75 4.51 7.57 -0.94
CA VAL A 75 3.39 8.41 -0.48
C VAL A 75 2.06 8.15 -1.20
N LEU A 76 2.08 7.42 -2.31
CA LEU A 76 0.87 7.04 -3.05
C LEU A 76 -0.10 6.22 -2.20
N THR A 77 0.40 5.48 -1.20
CA THR A 77 -0.42 4.71 -0.26
C THR A 77 -1.33 5.58 0.62
N ASN A 78 -0.95 6.84 0.84
CA ASN A 78 -1.74 7.78 1.65
C ASN A 78 -2.93 8.35 0.87
N LYS A 79 -2.91 8.27 -0.47
CA LYS A 79 -3.88 8.98 -1.31
C LYS A 79 -5.03 8.07 -1.71
N TYR A 80 -6.23 8.46 -1.29
CA TYR A 80 -7.47 7.87 -1.77
C TYR A 80 -7.90 8.55 -3.08
N ALA A 81 -7.96 7.79 -4.18
CA ALA A 81 -8.20 8.30 -5.53
C ALA A 81 -9.32 7.51 -6.26
N GLU A 82 -10.50 7.45 -5.65
CA GLU A 82 -11.65 6.74 -6.22
C GLU A 82 -12.16 7.39 -7.52
N GLY A 83 -12.52 6.56 -8.50
CA GLY A 83 -12.94 6.97 -9.84
C GLY A 83 -11.83 6.77 -10.89
N TYR A 84 -11.98 7.39 -12.06
CA TYR A 84 -11.01 7.32 -13.16
C TYR A 84 -10.30 8.66 -13.33
N PRO A 85 -9.15 8.71 -14.04
CA PRO A 85 -8.47 9.97 -14.33
C PRO A 85 -9.40 10.97 -15.02
N GLY A 86 -9.48 12.19 -14.50
CA GLY A 86 -10.43 13.22 -14.93
C GLY A 86 -11.90 13.03 -14.49
N ARG A 87 -12.20 11.96 -13.75
CA ARG A 87 -13.53 11.65 -13.17
C ARG A 87 -13.38 11.04 -11.78
N ARG A 88 -12.80 11.81 -10.87
CA ARG A 88 -12.56 11.40 -9.47
C ARG A 88 -13.69 11.84 -8.56
N TYR A 89 -13.98 11.05 -7.54
CA TYR A 89 -14.92 11.42 -6.48
C TYR A 89 -14.31 12.41 -5.47
N TYR A 90 -12.99 12.38 -5.30
CA TYR A 90 -12.26 13.22 -4.34
C TYR A 90 -11.19 14.08 -5.04
N GLY A 91 -10.96 15.28 -4.52
CA GLY A 91 -9.99 16.25 -5.06
C GLY A 91 -8.53 15.93 -4.75
N GLY A 92 -7.60 16.69 -5.35
CA GLY A 92 -6.15 16.57 -5.10
C GLY A 92 -5.52 15.32 -5.71
N CYS A 93 -5.99 14.91 -6.89
CA CYS A 93 -5.52 13.71 -7.59
C CYS A 93 -4.66 14.03 -8.83
N GLU A 94 -4.18 15.27 -8.99
CA GLU A 94 -3.52 15.71 -10.24
C GLU A 94 -2.32 14.81 -10.62
N HIS A 95 -1.48 14.46 -9.65
CA HIS A 95 -0.31 13.61 -9.87
C HIS A 95 -0.64 12.12 -10.00
N VAL A 96 -1.64 11.63 -9.24
CA VAL A 96 -2.10 10.23 -9.33
C VAL A 96 -2.69 9.96 -10.72
N ASP A 97 -3.41 10.93 -11.26
CA ASP A 97 -3.97 10.89 -12.61
C ASP A 97 -2.88 10.78 -13.69
N VAL A 98 -1.74 11.47 -13.54
CA VAL A 98 -0.59 11.33 -14.46
C VAL A 98 -0.04 9.90 -14.40
N ILE A 99 0.15 9.37 -13.20
CA ILE A 99 0.69 8.02 -12.98
C ILE A 99 -0.25 6.96 -13.59
N GLU A 100 -1.55 7.05 -13.32
CA GLU A 100 -2.54 6.09 -13.84
C GLU A 100 -2.64 6.18 -15.36
N ARG A 101 -2.60 7.37 -15.96
CA ARG A 101 -2.57 7.52 -17.43
C ARG A 101 -1.32 6.91 -18.06
N LEU A 102 -0.15 7.07 -17.43
CA LEU A 102 1.09 6.45 -17.89
C LEU A 102 1.01 4.91 -17.80
N ALA A 103 0.50 4.38 -16.68
CA ALA A 103 0.30 2.94 -16.51
C ALA A 103 -0.67 2.39 -17.56
N LEU A 104 -1.81 3.04 -17.78
CA LEU A 104 -2.79 2.67 -18.81
C LEU A 104 -2.21 2.71 -20.22
N THR A 105 -1.37 3.70 -20.52
CA THR A 105 -0.69 3.80 -21.82
C THR A 105 0.29 2.64 -22.03
N ARG A 106 1.12 2.35 -21.02
CA ARG A 106 2.13 1.29 -21.07
C ARG A 106 1.51 -0.10 -21.14
N ILE A 107 0.48 -0.37 -20.32
CA ILE A 107 -0.21 -1.67 -20.37
C ILE A 107 -0.90 -1.86 -21.72
N LYS A 108 -1.55 -0.83 -22.27
CA LYS A 108 -2.13 -0.92 -23.62
C LYS A 108 -1.08 -1.19 -24.68
N ALA A 109 0.11 -0.59 -24.59
CA ALA A 109 1.19 -0.83 -25.53
C ALA A 109 1.70 -2.28 -25.44
N LEU A 110 1.94 -2.78 -24.22
CA LEU A 110 2.39 -4.16 -23.94
C LEU A 110 1.37 -5.21 -24.43
N TRP A 111 0.09 -5.03 -24.13
CA TRP A 111 -0.93 -6.01 -24.50
C TRP A 111 -1.35 -5.90 -25.97
N ARG A 112 -1.22 -4.74 -26.62
CA ARG A 112 -1.40 -4.63 -28.08
C ARG A 112 -0.30 -5.35 -28.85
N THR A 113 0.92 -5.41 -28.32
CA THR A 113 2.00 -6.21 -28.93
C THR A 113 1.76 -7.71 -28.75
N VAL A 114 1.14 -8.13 -27.64
CA VAL A 114 0.77 -9.54 -27.35
C VAL A 114 -0.46 -10.01 -28.14
N CYS A 115 -1.44 -9.13 -28.41
CA CYS A 115 -2.72 -9.49 -29.04
C CYS A 115 -2.84 -9.23 -30.55
N THR A 116 -1.75 -8.92 -31.26
CA THR A 116 -1.78 -8.84 -32.75
C THR A 116 -2.09 -10.18 -33.43
N THR A 117 -2.26 -11.27 -32.66
CA THR A 117 -2.83 -12.55 -33.11
C THR A 117 -4.28 -12.82 -32.69
N SER A 118 -4.94 -11.98 -31.87
CA SER A 118 -6.41 -12.01 -31.73
C SER A 118 -6.97 -10.82 -30.95
N ALA A 119 -7.97 -10.16 -31.54
CA ALA A 119 -8.60 -8.97 -31.01
C ALA A 119 -9.50 -9.28 -29.80
N SER A 120 -9.16 -8.76 -28.61
CA SER A 120 -10.14 -8.57 -27.53
C SER A 120 -9.80 -7.33 -26.70
N ARG A 121 -10.84 -6.59 -26.31
CA ARG A 121 -10.77 -5.25 -25.72
C ARG A 121 -10.79 -5.42 -24.18
N SER A 122 -9.63 -5.43 -23.51
CA SER A 122 -9.55 -5.64 -22.06
C SER A 122 -9.76 -4.35 -21.26
N THR A 123 -10.79 -4.29 -20.42
CA THR A 123 -10.90 -3.35 -19.30
C THR A 123 -9.99 -3.82 -18.17
N ALA A 124 -8.85 -3.17 -17.99
CA ALA A 124 -7.91 -3.50 -16.93
C ALA A 124 -8.30 -2.78 -15.63
N THR A 125 -9.05 -3.45 -14.76
CA THR A 125 -9.09 -3.13 -13.33
C THR A 125 -8.54 -4.35 -12.60
N PRO A 126 -7.23 -4.42 -12.29
CA PRO A 126 -6.65 -5.61 -11.70
C PRO A 126 -6.76 -5.53 -10.17
N TYR A 127 -7.85 -6.06 -9.61
CA TYR A 127 -7.86 -6.48 -8.21
C TYR A 127 -7.86 -8.01 -8.14
N ARG A 128 -6.64 -8.58 -8.07
CA ARG A 128 -6.31 -9.98 -7.78
C ARG A 128 -6.82 -11.04 -8.79
N SER A 129 -6.04 -12.11 -8.99
CA SER A 129 -6.37 -13.24 -9.87
C SER A 129 -7.51 -14.16 -9.34
N THR A 130 -8.30 -13.70 -8.37
CA THR A 130 -9.52 -14.40 -7.92
C THR A 130 -10.45 -13.40 -7.25
N PRO A 131 -11.64 -13.09 -7.81
CA PRO A 131 -12.73 -12.62 -6.96
C PRO A 131 -13.16 -13.81 -6.09
N ALA A 132 -12.93 -13.71 -4.78
CA ALA A 132 -13.44 -14.68 -3.82
C ALA A 132 -14.95 -14.84 -4.00
N ARG A 133 -15.42 -16.10 -3.98
CA ARG A 133 -16.81 -16.52 -4.21
C ARG A 133 -17.82 -15.57 -3.55
N ARG A 134 -18.83 -15.15 -4.32
CA ARG A 134 -20.12 -14.66 -3.79
C ARG A 134 -20.72 -15.75 -2.90
N TRP A 135 -21.15 -15.37 -1.69
CA TRP A 135 -22.20 -16.08 -0.97
C TRP A 135 -23.54 -15.81 -1.65
#